data_AF-A0A6A5TC73-F1
#
_entry.id   AF-A0A6A5TC73-F1
#
_cell.length_a   1.000
_cell.length_b   1.000
_cell.length_c   1.000
_cell.angle_alpha   90.00
_cell.angle_beta   90.00
_cell.angle_gamma   90.00
#
_symmetry.space_group_name_H-M   'P 1'
#
loop_
_entity.id
_entity.type
_entity.pdbx_description
1 polymer ?
#
loop_
_entity_poly.entity_id
_entity_poly.type
_entity_poly.pdbx_seq_one_letter_code
_entity_poly.pdbx_strand_id
1 'polypeptide(L)'
;MLFKAATALRRLELGSSAFAFDGAGVIESIGPSVQCFKAGDEIHYSGSPIRQGSNAEFQLVDSRSVALKPKSLSFAQAAAMPLTWITDWEALVERLEIQKEENAGILIINGAGGVGSVASQIARRVLNLPVVINTTRREETTQFSKDIQDLKLDVPIKYVFITHTPISGYLAPAAKIWAPFGKVCSIVQDIEMPMYGTEFTAKSLTFVRALLGTNRIMGELGRLLDQGVVRCHLRQTLRMDEEGVREAHEIIGGGKVVGKVALEL
;
A
#
# COMPACT_ATOMS: atom_id res chain seq x y z
N MET A 1 1.46 16.98 23.19
CA MET A 1 0.26 17.81 23.44
C MET A 1 -0.68 16.99 24.29
N LEU A 2 -1.16 17.51 25.42
CA LEU A 2 -1.93 16.76 26.42
C LEU A 2 -3.43 17.07 26.23
N PHE A 3 -4.30 16.06 26.35
CA PHE A 3 -5.73 16.17 26.02
C PHE A 3 -6.58 15.26 26.86
N LYS A 4 -7.85 15.60 27.04
CA LYS A 4 -8.85 14.69 27.59
C LYS A 4 -9.44 13.83 26.46
N ALA A 5 -9.10 12.54 26.41
CA ALA A 5 -9.50 11.64 25.34
C ALA A 5 -10.81 10.89 25.66
N ALA A 6 -11.67 10.75 24.65
CA ALA A 6 -12.72 9.75 24.60
C ALA A 6 -12.31 8.68 23.60
N THR A 7 -12.22 7.42 24.06
CA THR A 7 -11.93 6.27 23.20
C THR A 7 -13.14 5.38 23.00
N ALA A 8 -13.24 4.78 21.81
CA ALA A 8 -14.17 3.70 21.56
C ALA A 8 -13.65 2.41 22.24
N LEU A 9 -14.13 2.10 23.45
CA LEU A 9 -13.75 0.89 24.17
C LEU A 9 -14.59 -0.32 23.75
N ARG A 10 -13.93 -1.46 23.51
CA ARG A 10 -14.42 -2.77 23.95
C ARG A 10 -13.54 -3.17 25.14
N ARG A 11 -14.11 -3.15 26.34
CA ARG A 11 -13.42 -3.34 27.63
C ARG A 11 -12.74 -4.72 27.70
N LEU A 12 -11.43 -4.75 27.88
CA LEU A 12 -10.68 -5.89 28.42
C LEU A 12 -9.64 -5.35 29.40
N GLU A 13 -9.69 -5.82 30.65
CA GLU A 13 -8.73 -5.48 31.69
C GLU A 13 -7.44 -6.27 31.49
N LEU A 14 -6.39 -5.65 30.91
CA LEU A 14 -5.04 -6.22 30.85
C LEU A 14 -3.99 -5.09 30.95
N GLY A 15 -2.87 -5.38 31.61
CA GLY A 15 -1.93 -4.42 32.22
C GLY A 15 -1.29 -3.34 31.33
N SER A 16 -0.91 -2.25 32.02
CA SER A 16 0.00 -1.11 31.75
C SER A 16 0.32 -0.57 30.34
N SER A 17 -0.06 -1.21 29.23
CA SER A 17 0.05 -0.65 27.88
C SER A 17 -1.34 -0.34 27.34
N ALA A 18 -1.68 0.96 27.20
CA ALA A 18 -2.93 1.37 26.58
C ALA A 18 -2.99 0.87 25.12
N PHE A 19 -3.96 0.00 24.81
CA PHE A 19 -4.18 -0.59 23.48
C PHE A 19 -5.29 0.13 22.72
N ALA A 20 -4.94 1.09 21.88
CA ALA A 20 -5.75 1.71 20.81
C ALA A 20 -4.93 2.88 20.27
N PHE A 21 -5.02 3.20 18.97
CA PHE A 21 -4.30 4.34 18.41
C PHE A 21 -5.21 5.48 17.98
N ASP A 22 -6.49 5.23 17.72
CA ASP A 22 -7.43 6.29 17.40
C ASP A 22 -8.01 6.96 18.64
N GLY A 23 -8.22 8.27 18.57
CA GLY A 23 -8.84 9.03 19.64
C GLY A 23 -9.47 10.33 19.16
N ALA A 24 -10.38 10.84 19.98
CA ALA A 24 -10.93 12.19 19.83
C ALA A 24 -11.10 12.82 21.22
N GLY A 25 -10.88 14.12 21.33
CA GLY A 25 -10.82 14.77 22.63
C GLY A 25 -10.66 16.28 22.57
N VAL A 26 -10.45 16.90 23.73
CA VAL A 26 -10.28 18.36 23.88
C VAL A 26 -8.87 18.68 24.34
N ILE A 27 -8.28 19.71 23.76
CA ILE A 27 -6.91 20.16 24.05
C ILE A 27 -6.82 20.70 25.46
N GLU A 28 -6.03 20.04 26.30
CA GLU A 28 -5.68 20.55 27.63
C GLU A 28 -4.50 21.52 27.53
N SER A 29 -3.43 21.11 26.85
CA SER A 29 -2.23 21.95 26.68
C SER A 29 -1.43 21.65 25.42
N ILE A 30 -0.72 22.66 24.92
CA ILE A 30 0.08 22.61 23.69
C ILE A 30 1.57 22.75 23.99
N GLY A 31 2.40 22.12 23.15
CA GLY A 31 3.84 22.31 23.20
C GLY A 31 4.25 23.65 22.59
N PRO A 32 5.45 24.18 22.92
CA PRO A 32 5.88 25.52 22.50
C PRO A 32 6.02 25.68 20.98
N SER A 33 6.20 24.58 20.24
CA SER A 33 6.33 24.58 18.77
C SER A 33 4.99 24.35 18.04
N VAL A 34 3.89 24.16 18.75
CA VAL A 34 2.57 23.94 18.14
C VAL A 34 1.92 25.29 17.83
N GLN A 35 1.65 25.57 16.56
CA GLN A 35 1.08 26.84 16.11
C GLN A 35 -0.36 26.72 15.60
N CYS A 36 -0.76 25.52 15.14
CA CYS A 36 -2.04 25.32 14.45
C CYS A 36 -3.24 25.03 15.37
N PHE A 37 -3.01 24.92 16.68
CA PHE A 37 -4.01 24.47 17.65
C PHE A 37 -3.89 25.23 18.96
N LYS A 38 -4.97 25.30 19.73
CA LYS A 38 -5.00 25.91 21.08
C LYS A 38 -5.75 25.03 22.08
N ALA A 39 -5.52 25.30 23.37
CA ALA A 39 -6.32 24.72 24.45
C ALA A 39 -7.82 24.95 24.19
N GLY A 40 -8.65 23.92 24.43
CA GLY A 40 -10.09 23.94 24.20
C GLY A 40 -10.55 23.55 22.79
N ASP A 41 -9.69 23.44 21.78
CA ASP A 41 -10.13 22.90 20.48
C ASP A 41 -10.54 21.42 20.61
N GLU A 42 -11.59 21.02 19.90
CA GLU A 42 -11.96 19.61 19.76
C GLU A 42 -11.20 18.97 18.59
N ILE A 43 -10.59 17.82 18.82
CA ILE A 43 -9.72 17.15 17.84
C ILE A 43 -10.04 15.66 17.68
N HIS A 44 -9.52 15.08 16.60
CA HIS A 44 -9.38 13.64 16.43
C HIS A 44 -8.02 13.30 15.79
N TYR A 45 -7.57 12.06 15.93
CA TYR A 45 -6.23 11.63 15.49
C TYR A 45 -6.11 10.11 15.39
N SER A 46 -5.07 9.69 14.66
CA SER A 46 -4.47 8.36 14.76
C SER A 46 -3.07 8.50 15.38
N GLY A 47 -2.86 7.84 16.52
CA GLY A 47 -1.64 7.85 17.29
C GLY A 47 -0.54 6.98 16.69
N SER A 48 0.64 7.02 17.31
CA SER A 48 1.80 6.26 16.86
C SER A 48 1.88 4.90 17.57
N PRO A 49 2.17 3.80 16.84
CA PRO A 49 2.29 2.47 17.44
C PRO A 49 3.46 2.30 18.40
N ILE A 50 4.43 3.23 18.38
CA ILE A 50 5.60 3.24 19.28
C ILE A 50 5.42 4.15 20.51
N ARG A 51 4.21 4.69 20.72
CA ARG A 51 3.85 5.52 21.89
C ARG A 51 2.73 4.84 22.66
N GLN A 52 2.48 5.32 23.88
CA GLN A 52 1.31 4.91 24.67
C GLN A 52 0.03 5.16 23.85
N GLY A 53 -0.88 4.19 23.84
CA GLY A 53 -2.14 4.28 23.12
C GLY A 53 -3.17 5.23 23.76
N SER A 54 -4.33 5.33 23.11
CA SER A 54 -5.37 6.31 23.43
C SER A 54 -6.31 5.89 24.55
N ASN A 55 -6.30 4.63 24.99
CA ASN A 55 -7.13 4.14 26.11
C ASN A 55 -6.65 4.68 27.47
N ALA A 56 -6.70 6.00 27.62
CA ALA A 56 -6.30 6.75 28.79
C ALA A 56 -7.12 8.05 28.84
N GLU A 57 -7.31 8.61 30.03
CA GLU A 57 -7.95 9.94 30.14
C GLU A 57 -7.10 11.03 29.50
N PHE A 58 -5.77 10.88 29.53
CA PHE A 58 -4.83 11.78 28.88
C PHE A 58 -3.80 11.05 28.04
N GLN A 59 -3.51 11.59 26.86
CA GLN A 59 -2.47 11.08 25.96
C GLN A 59 -1.63 12.22 25.38
N LEU A 60 -0.33 11.97 25.22
CA LEU A 60 0.56 12.82 24.44
C LEU A 60 0.52 12.42 22.97
N VAL A 61 0.07 13.34 22.12
CA VAL A 61 0.07 13.17 20.65
C VAL A 61 0.97 14.20 19.96
N ASP A 62 1.50 13.82 18.80
CA ASP A 62 2.22 14.70 17.89
C ASP A 62 1.20 15.53 17.10
N SER A 63 1.38 16.85 17.03
CA SER A 63 0.42 17.74 16.37
C SER A 63 0.27 17.47 14.87
N ARG A 64 1.23 16.79 14.23
CA ARG A 64 1.15 16.41 12.82
C ARG A 64 0.18 15.26 12.55
N SER A 65 -0.21 14.52 13.58
CA SER A 65 -1.15 13.40 13.48
C SER A 65 -2.57 13.77 13.91
N VAL A 66 -2.83 15.07 14.13
CA VAL A 66 -4.06 15.60 14.71
C VAL A 66 -4.78 16.47 13.70
N ALA A 67 -6.11 16.40 13.68
CA ALA A 67 -6.98 17.34 12.99
C ALA A 67 -8.13 17.81 13.89
N LEU A 68 -8.79 18.91 13.51
CA LEU A 68 -10.00 19.36 14.20
C LEU A 68 -11.12 18.32 14.02
N LYS A 69 -11.83 18.03 15.10
CA LYS A 69 -12.96 17.12 15.09
C LYS A 69 -14.08 17.71 14.22
N PRO A 70 -14.69 16.92 13.31
CA PRO A 70 -15.89 17.34 12.60
C PRO A 70 -17.01 17.74 13.57
N LYS A 71 -17.55 18.94 13.41
CA LYS A 71 -18.62 19.48 14.29
C LYS A 71 -19.90 18.63 14.26
N SER A 72 -20.15 17.93 13.16
CA SER A 72 -21.32 17.07 12.96
C SER A 72 -21.25 15.72 13.67
N LEU A 73 -20.07 15.33 14.17
CA LEU A 73 -19.85 14.03 14.79
C LEU A 73 -19.72 14.17 16.30
N SER A 74 -20.20 13.16 17.03
CA SER A 74 -19.81 12.94 18.42
C SER A 74 -18.33 12.57 18.51
N PHE A 75 -17.74 12.67 19.71
CA PHE A 75 -16.35 12.22 19.93
C PHE A 75 -16.15 10.75 19.58
N ALA A 76 -17.09 9.87 19.97
CA ALA A 76 -17.03 8.46 19.66
C ALA A 76 -17.01 8.19 18.14
N GLN A 77 -17.84 8.90 17.38
CA GLN A 77 -17.84 8.80 15.91
C GLN A 77 -16.54 9.33 15.30
N ALA A 78 -16.01 10.45 15.82
CA ALA A 78 -14.77 11.04 15.31
C ALA A 78 -13.53 10.18 15.59
N ALA A 79 -13.54 9.39 16.65
CA ALA A 79 -12.48 8.45 17.02
C ALA A 79 -12.56 7.10 16.27
N ALA A 80 -13.60 6.84 15.48
CA ALA A 80 -13.82 5.50 14.90
C ALA A 80 -13.11 5.25 13.55
N MET A 81 -12.62 6.31 12.91
CA MET A 81 -12.15 6.28 11.52
C MET A 81 -10.73 6.79 11.24
N PRO A 82 -10.00 7.52 12.12
CA PRO A 82 -8.71 8.11 11.74
C PRO A 82 -7.68 7.13 11.19
N LEU A 83 -7.41 6.00 11.86
CA LEU A 83 -6.41 5.03 11.43
C LEU A 83 -6.81 4.38 10.10
N THR A 84 -8.07 3.93 9.98
CA THR A 84 -8.56 3.29 8.75
C THR A 84 -8.52 4.27 7.58
N TRP A 85 -8.91 5.53 7.80
CA TRP A 85 -8.84 6.57 6.78
C TRP A 85 -7.41 6.86 6.31
N ILE A 86 -6.45 7.04 7.22
CA ILE A 86 -5.05 7.28 6.86
C ILE A 86 -4.49 6.08 6.09
N THR A 87 -4.73 4.87 6.61
CA THR A 87 -4.27 3.61 5.99
C THR A 87 -4.76 3.50 4.55
N ASP A 88 -6.06 3.73 4.32
CA ASP A 88 -6.66 3.60 3.01
C ASP A 88 -6.30 4.75 2.07
N TRP A 89 -6.12 5.96 2.61
CA TRP A 89 -5.68 7.10 1.82
C TRP A 89 -4.25 6.89 1.30
N GLU A 90 -3.32 6.51 2.18
CA GLU A 90 -1.95 6.18 1.79
C GLU A 90 -1.94 5.03 0.78
N ALA A 91 -2.72 3.97 1.02
CA ALA A 91 -2.77 2.81 0.12
C ALA A 91 -3.32 3.18 -1.26
N LEU A 92 -4.54 3.74 -1.35
CA LEU A 92 -5.23 3.97 -2.61
C LEU A 92 -4.71 5.20 -3.35
N VAL A 93 -4.53 6.32 -2.65
CA VAL A 93 -4.19 7.60 -3.26
C VAL A 93 -2.68 7.74 -3.45
N GLU A 94 -1.87 7.35 -2.45
CA GLU A 94 -0.42 7.59 -2.54
C GLU A 94 0.39 6.43 -3.11
N ARG A 95 0.02 5.17 -2.81
CA ARG A 95 0.82 4.00 -3.24
C ARG A 95 0.30 3.36 -4.51
N LEU A 96 -1.00 3.12 -4.57
CA LEU A 96 -1.64 2.69 -5.81
C LEU A 96 -1.70 3.85 -6.82
N GLU A 97 -1.62 5.11 -6.36
CA GLU A 97 -1.65 6.32 -7.18
C GLU A 97 -2.87 6.35 -8.10
N ILE A 98 -4.01 5.89 -7.57
CA ILE A 98 -5.27 5.82 -8.33
C ILE A 98 -5.70 7.25 -8.67
N GLN A 99 -5.92 7.50 -9.96
CA GLN A 99 -6.38 8.82 -10.38
C GLN A 99 -7.89 8.93 -10.16
N LYS A 100 -8.34 10.12 -9.76
CA LYS A 100 -9.77 10.42 -9.65
C LYS A 100 -10.43 10.29 -11.03
N GLU A 101 -11.60 9.65 -11.05
CA GLU A 101 -12.40 9.36 -12.26
C GLU A 101 -11.66 8.49 -13.28
N GLU A 102 -10.63 7.74 -12.84
CA GLU A 102 -9.96 6.78 -13.71
C GLU A 102 -10.94 5.70 -14.17
N ASN A 103 -10.92 5.41 -15.48
CA ASN A 103 -11.75 4.37 -16.08
C ASN A 103 -11.17 2.96 -15.79
N ALA A 104 -11.16 2.58 -14.51
CA ALA A 104 -10.62 1.33 -14.01
C ALA A 104 -11.42 0.81 -12.80
N GLY A 105 -11.31 -0.49 -12.54
CA GLY A 105 -11.85 -1.15 -11.37
C GLY A 105 -10.81 -1.39 -10.28
N ILE A 106 -11.28 -1.47 -9.03
CA ILE A 106 -10.52 -1.96 -7.88
C ILE A 106 -11.19 -3.18 -7.24
N LEU A 107 -10.37 -4.17 -6.88
CA LEU A 107 -10.75 -5.30 -6.02
C LEU A 107 -10.21 -5.08 -4.61
N ILE A 108 -11.09 -5.05 -3.62
CA ILE A 108 -10.77 -4.92 -2.21
C ILE A 108 -11.06 -6.28 -1.54
N ILE A 109 -10.01 -6.93 -1.05
CA ILE A 109 -10.13 -8.17 -0.29
C ILE A 109 -10.49 -7.82 1.15
N ASN A 110 -11.53 -8.47 1.69
CA ASN A 110 -12.08 -8.19 3.03
C ASN A 110 -12.70 -6.77 3.15
N GLY A 111 -13.45 -6.37 2.10
CA GLY A 111 -14.12 -5.07 1.99
C GLY A 111 -15.18 -4.77 3.07
N ALA A 112 -15.64 -5.78 3.82
CA ALA A 112 -16.56 -5.58 4.94
C ALA A 112 -15.88 -5.23 6.28
N GLY A 113 -14.54 -5.34 6.36
CA GLY A 113 -13.77 -4.99 7.55
C GLY A 113 -13.66 -3.47 7.77
N GLY A 114 -13.13 -3.07 8.92
CA GLY A 114 -12.95 -1.64 9.26
C GLY A 114 -12.15 -0.86 8.20
N VAL A 115 -11.03 -1.43 7.75
CA VAL A 115 -10.22 -0.88 6.65
C VAL A 115 -10.96 -1.00 5.31
N GLY A 116 -11.30 -2.21 4.86
CA GLY A 116 -11.92 -2.41 3.55
C GLY A 116 -13.21 -1.60 3.30
N SER A 117 -13.99 -1.32 4.35
CA SER A 117 -15.20 -0.49 4.26
C SER A 117 -14.92 1.00 4.06
N VAL A 118 -13.81 1.51 4.59
CA VAL A 118 -13.36 2.89 4.35
C VAL A 118 -12.69 2.99 2.96
N ALA A 119 -11.87 2.01 2.58
CA ALA A 119 -11.32 1.90 1.22
C ALA A 119 -12.41 1.92 0.15
N SER A 120 -13.53 1.22 0.39
CA SER A 120 -14.70 1.22 -0.50
C SER A 120 -15.30 2.62 -0.67
N GLN A 121 -15.38 3.39 0.42
CA GLN A 121 -15.87 4.77 0.38
C GLN A 121 -14.92 5.67 -0.39
N ILE A 122 -13.62 5.58 -0.14
CA ILE A 122 -12.61 6.36 -0.88
C ILE A 122 -12.68 6.02 -2.38
N ALA A 123 -12.63 4.74 -2.74
CA ALA A 123 -12.69 4.30 -4.13
C ALA A 123 -13.96 4.78 -4.86
N ARG A 124 -15.13 4.64 -4.24
CA ARG A 124 -16.41 4.97 -4.89
C ARG A 124 -16.76 6.46 -4.84
N ARG A 125 -16.50 7.14 -3.72
CA ARG A 125 -17.03 8.49 -3.43
C ARG A 125 -15.99 9.60 -3.54
N VAL A 126 -14.72 9.29 -3.36
CA VAL A 126 -13.63 10.28 -3.45
C VAL A 126 -12.96 10.19 -4.81
N LEU A 127 -12.56 8.96 -5.19
CA LEU A 127 -11.88 8.66 -6.44
C LEU A 127 -12.85 8.40 -7.61
N ASN A 128 -14.16 8.29 -7.34
CA ASN A 128 -15.19 8.12 -8.38
C ASN A 128 -14.92 6.94 -9.34
N LEU A 129 -14.37 5.82 -8.84
CA LEU A 129 -14.13 4.67 -9.69
C LEU A 129 -15.45 4.03 -10.16
N PRO A 130 -15.57 3.69 -11.46
CA PRO A 130 -16.78 3.08 -12.00
C PRO A 130 -17.03 1.68 -11.40
N VAL A 131 -15.97 0.94 -11.07
CA VAL A 131 -16.08 -0.41 -10.49
C VAL A 131 -15.30 -0.52 -9.17
N VAL A 132 -16.01 -0.93 -8.12
CA VAL A 132 -15.45 -1.25 -6.80
C VAL A 132 -16.00 -2.60 -6.39
N ILE A 133 -15.14 -3.60 -6.23
CA ILE A 133 -15.52 -4.97 -5.89
C ILE A 133 -14.99 -5.29 -4.50
N ASN A 134 -15.85 -5.81 -3.64
CA ASN A 134 -15.51 -6.20 -2.28
C ASN A 134 -15.69 -7.70 -2.10
N THR A 135 -14.68 -8.38 -1.58
CA THR A 135 -14.87 -9.72 -1.02
C THR A 135 -15.26 -9.61 0.46
N THR A 136 -16.22 -10.43 0.89
CA THR A 136 -16.79 -10.36 2.25
C THR A 136 -16.74 -11.69 3.01
N ARG A 137 -16.38 -12.79 2.35
CA ARG A 137 -16.31 -14.14 2.94
C ARG A 137 -14.87 -14.62 3.09
N ARG A 138 -14.59 -15.28 4.22
CA ARG A 138 -13.24 -15.71 4.62
C ARG A 138 -12.81 -17.06 4.04
N GLU A 139 -13.76 -17.91 3.64
CA GLU A 139 -13.50 -19.35 3.48
C GLU A 139 -13.18 -19.83 2.06
N GLU A 140 -13.33 -19.00 1.01
CA GLU A 140 -13.00 -19.42 -0.36
C GLU A 140 -12.11 -18.39 -1.05
N THR A 141 -10.81 -18.48 -0.76
CA THR A 141 -9.77 -17.59 -1.31
C THR A 141 -9.58 -17.73 -2.82
N THR A 142 -10.19 -18.71 -3.49
CA THR A 142 -10.04 -18.90 -4.94
C THR A 142 -11.31 -18.62 -5.74
N GLN A 143 -12.50 -18.85 -5.17
CA GLN A 143 -13.75 -18.80 -5.92
C GLN A 143 -14.08 -17.38 -6.41
N PHE A 144 -13.74 -16.37 -5.61
CA PHE A 144 -13.96 -14.96 -5.98
C PHE A 144 -13.34 -14.60 -7.34
N SER A 145 -12.24 -15.25 -7.74
CA SER A 145 -11.59 -14.94 -9.01
C SER A 145 -12.44 -15.31 -10.22
N LYS A 146 -13.16 -16.44 -10.14
CA LYS A 146 -14.11 -16.86 -11.17
C LYS A 146 -15.33 -15.96 -11.15
N ASP A 147 -15.91 -15.75 -9.96
CA ASP A 147 -17.12 -14.94 -9.80
C ASP A 147 -16.93 -13.53 -10.39
N ILE A 148 -15.75 -12.92 -10.19
CA ILE A 148 -15.43 -11.61 -10.75
C ILE A 148 -15.22 -11.65 -12.27
N GLN A 149 -14.55 -12.68 -12.80
CA GLN A 149 -14.40 -12.84 -14.25
C GLN A 149 -15.76 -13.00 -14.94
N ASP A 150 -16.70 -13.69 -14.30
CA ASP A 150 -18.05 -13.90 -14.80
C ASP A 150 -18.90 -12.61 -14.84
N LEU A 151 -18.53 -11.57 -14.08
CA LEU A 151 -19.19 -10.27 -14.12
C LEU A 151 -19.03 -9.53 -15.45
N LYS A 152 -18.05 -9.92 -16.30
CA LYS A 152 -17.80 -9.31 -17.62
C LYS A 152 -17.80 -7.78 -17.60
N LEU A 153 -16.97 -7.21 -16.75
CA LEU A 153 -16.90 -5.77 -16.52
C LEU A 153 -16.42 -5.01 -17.77
N ASP A 154 -17.01 -3.83 -18.00
CA ASP A 154 -16.65 -2.95 -19.12
C ASP A 154 -15.31 -2.20 -18.92
N VAL A 155 -14.74 -2.28 -17.72
CA VAL A 155 -13.48 -1.62 -17.35
C VAL A 155 -12.50 -2.63 -16.76
N PRO A 156 -11.19 -2.47 -17.02
CA PRO A 156 -10.19 -3.37 -16.46
C PRO A 156 -10.04 -3.15 -14.95
N ILE A 157 -9.94 -4.23 -14.18
CA ILE A 157 -9.51 -4.14 -12.77
C ILE A 157 -8.01 -3.87 -12.77
N LYS A 158 -7.58 -2.63 -12.48
CA LYS A 158 -6.14 -2.29 -12.41
C LYS A 158 -5.57 -2.41 -11.00
N TYR A 159 -6.42 -2.39 -9.99
CA TYR A 159 -6.00 -2.24 -8.61
C TYR A 159 -6.50 -3.39 -7.76
N VAL A 160 -5.64 -3.92 -6.90
CA VAL A 160 -6.01 -4.86 -5.85
C VAL A 160 -5.51 -4.36 -4.51
N PHE A 161 -6.39 -4.34 -3.51
CA PHE A 161 -6.07 -3.96 -2.16
C PHE A 161 -6.39 -5.09 -1.19
N ILE A 162 -5.36 -5.56 -0.47
CA ILE A 162 -5.44 -6.74 0.40
C ILE A 162 -5.38 -6.29 1.87
N THR A 163 -6.49 -6.49 2.58
CA THR A 163 -6.62 -6.09 4.00
C THR A 163 -6.82 -7.30 4.93
N HIS A 164 -6.42 -8.50 4.49
CA HIS A 164 -6.58 -9.74 5.26
C HIS A 164 -5.43 -10.73 4.99
N THR A 165 -4.98 -11.39 6.04
CA THR A 165 -3.86 -12.36 6.02
C THR A 165 -4.40 -13.79 5.86
N PRO A 166 -3.65 -14.73 5.25
CA PRO A 166 -2.35 -14.58 4.59
C PRO A 166 -2.44 -13.89 3.22
N ILE A 167 -1.47 -13.04 2.86
CA ILE A 167 -1.44 -12.37 1.54
C ILE A 167 -1.33 -13.43 0.43
N SER A 168 -0.45 -14.41 0.63
CA SER A 168 -0.20 -15.53 -0.28
C SER A 168 -1.48 -16.23 -0.74
N GLY A 169 -2.49 -16.34 0.14
CA GLY A 169 -3.79 -16.93 -0.19
C GLY A 169 -4.61 -16.12 -1.21
N TYR A 170 -4.39 -14.81 -1.31
CA TYR A 170 -5.15 -13.92 -2.19
C TYR A 170 -4.39 -13.51 -3.45
N LEU A 171 -3.05 -13.47 -3.39
CA LEU A 171 -2.24 -12.91 -4.47
C LEU A 171 -2.37 -13.68 -5.78
N ALA A 172 -2.24 -15.02 -5.74
CA ALA A 172 -2.33 -15.85 -6.94
C ALA A 172 -3.74 -15.87 -7.58
N PRO A 173 -4.83 -15.97 -6.81
CA PRO A 173 -6.19 -15.82 -7.36
C PRO A 173 -6.46 -14.43 -7.93
N ALA A 174 -6.04 -13.36 -7.23
CA ALA A 174 -6.22 -11.99 -7.71
C ALA A 174 -5.39 -11.71 -8.98
N ALA A 175 -4.24 -12.35 -9.15
CA ALA A 175 -3.38 -12.20 -10.34
C ALA A 175 -4.06 -12.63 -11.65
N LYS A 176 -5.09 -13.48 -11.56
CA LYS A 176 -5.90 -13.91 -12.72
C LYS A 176 -6.90 -12.85 -13.16
N ILE A 177 -7.06 -11.78 -12.39
CA ILE A 177 -8.14 -10.80 -12.55
C ILE A 177 -7.59 -9.44 -12.94
N TRP A 178 -6.53 -8.97 -12.29
CA TRP A 178 -6.03 -7.62 -12.54
C TRP A 178 -5.36 -7.50 -13.91
N ALA A 179 -5.51 -6.35 -14.54
CA ALA A 179 -4.98 -6.07 -15.87
C ALA A 179 -3.45 -5.89 -15.85
N PRO A 180 -2.76 -6.12 -16.99
CA PRO A 180 -1.34 -5.80 -17.12
C PRO A 180 -1.01 -4.37 -16.65
N PHE A 181 0.14 -4.21 -15.99
CA PHE A 181 0.56 -2.96 -15.33
C PHE A 181 -0.35 -2.49 -14.18
N GLY A 182 -1.28 -3.34 -13.73
CA GLY A 182 -2.00 -3.13 -12.49
C GLY A 182 -1.08 -3.13 -11.27
N LYS A 183 -1.59 -2.61 -10.15
CA LYS A 183 -0.87 -2.49 -8.90
C LYS A 183 -1.60 -3.22 -7.78
N VAL A 184 -0.84 -3.85 -6.90
CA VAL A 184 -1.34 -4.53 -5.70
C VAL A 184 -0.75 -3.86 -4.49
N CYS A 185 -1.58 -3.53 -3.51
CA CYS A 185 -1.17 -3.03 -2.20
C CYS A 185 -1.70 -3.96 -1.12
N SER A 186 -0.87 -4.24 -0.11
CA SER A 186 -1.23 -5.00 1.08
C SER A 186 -0.79 -4.23 2.31
N ILE A 187 -1.64 -4.23 3.33
CA ILE A 187 -1.34 -3.67 4.67
C ILE A 187 -1.13 -4.76 5.72
N VAL A 188 -1.22 -6.02 5.30
CA VAL A 188 -0.97 -7.20 6.14
C VAL A 188 0.27 -7.92 5.64
N GLN A 189 0.76 -8.89 6.41
CA GLN A 189 1.92 -9.72 6.10
C GLN A 189 1.57 -11.21 6.01
N ASP A 190 2.45 -11.98 5.37
CA ASP A 190 2.49 -13.44 5.49
C ASP A 190 3.32 -13.85 6.71
N ILE A 191 3.02 -15.02 7.28
CA ILE A 191 3.77 -15.58 8.40
C ILE A 191 5.22 -15.89 7.98
N GLU A 192 5.42 -16.31 6.73
CA GLU A 192 6.73 -16.66 6.17
C GLU A 192 7.61 -15.42 5.89
N MET A 193 7.03 -14.22 5.86
CA MET A 193 7.76 -12.96 5.68
C MET A 193 7.33 -11.94 6.75
N PRO A 194 7.76 -12.12 8.00
CA PRO A 194 7.36 -11.23 9.09
C PRO A 194 8.01 -9.86 8.93
N MET A 195 7.18 -8.81 8.80
CA MET A 195 7.61 -7.42 8.67
C MET A 195 7.34 -6.62 9.96
N TYR A 196 6.32 -6.99 10.73
CA TYR A 196 5.95 -6.37 12.00
C TYR A 196 7.09 -6.48 13.01
N GLY A 197 7.41 -5.35 13.68
CA GLY A 197 8.49 -5.29 14.66
C GLY A 197 9.89 -5.19 14.06
N THR A 198 10.00 -5.12 12.72
CA THR A 198 11.26 -4.87 12.01
C THR A 198 11.26 -3.46 11.41
N GLU A 199 12.39 -3.05 10.82
CA GLU A 199 12.51 -1.80 10.08
C GLU A 199 11.48 -1.69 8.96
N PHE A 200 11.05 -2.82 8.37
CA PHE A 200 10.04 -2.84 7.30
C PHE A 200 8.70 -2.24 7.73
N THR A 201 8.34 -2.29 9.02
CA THR A 201 7.09 -1.66 9.49
C THR A 201 7.07 -0.15 9.22
N ALA A 202 8.25 0.49 9.21
CA ALA A 202 8.40 1.91 8.91
C ALA A 202 8.76 2.20 7.45
N LYS A 203 8.83 1.18 6.59
CA LYS A 203 9.20 1.32 5.17
C LYS A 203 8.01 0.92 4.31
N SER A 204 7.51 1.87 3.52
CA SER A 204 6.48 1.59 2.52
C SER A 204 7.08 0.82 1.33
N LEU A 205 7.26 -0.48 1.50
CA LEU A 205 7.90 -1.36 0.52
C LEU A 205 7.00 -1.51 -0.73
N THR A 206 7.57 -1.29 -1.91
CA THR A 206 6.89 -1.52 -3.19
C THR A 206 7.63 -2.58 -3.97
N PHE A 207 6.93 -3.64 -4.38
CA PHE A 207 7.46 -4.67 -5.27
C PHE A 207 6.91 -4.47 -6.68
N VAL A 208 7.80 -4.24 -7.66
CA VAL A 208 7.42 -4.08 -9.08
C VAL A 208 8.14 -5.13 -9.91
N ARG A 209 7.35 -5.97 -10.59
CA ARG A 209 7.85 -6.88 -11.63
C ARG A 209 7.17 -6.54 -12.95
N ALA A 210 7.89 -5.88 -13.84
CA ALA A 210 7.39 -5.48 -15.16
C ALA A 210 8.26 -6.09 -16.27
N LEU A 211 7.64 -6.82 -17.18
CA LEU A 211 8.29 -7.44 -18.35
C LEU A 211 7.50 -7.20 -19.65
N LEU A 212 6.46 -6.36 -19.58
CA LEU A 212 5.52 -6.07 -20.67
C LEU A 212 5.74 -4.64 -21.19
N GLY A 213 5.46 -4.40 -22.48
CA GLY A 213 5.43 -3.04 -23.05
C GLY A 213 6.80 -2.44 -23.41
N THR A 214 7.67 -3.22 -24.05
CA THR A 214 9.07 -2.83 -24.30
C THR A 214 9.27 -1.91 -25.50
N ASN A 215 8.40 -1.87 -26.52
CA ASN A 215 8.68 -1.13 -27.76
C ASN A 215 8.98 0.36 -27.56
N ARG A 216 8.18 1.08 -26.76
CA ARG A 216 8.45 2.49 -26.46
C ARG A 216 9.77 2.67 -25.71
N ILE A 217 10.03 1.81 -24.74
CA ILE A 217 11.24 1.84 -23.91
C ILE A 217 12.47 1.54 -24.77
N MET A 218 12.37 0.57 -25.68
CA MET A 218 13.43 0.21 -26.61
C MET A 218 13.68 1.32 -27.65
N GLY A 219 12.63 1.98 -28.13
CA GLY A 219 12.76 3.15 -29.00
C GLY A 219 13.48 4.32 -28.31
N GLU A 220 13.12 4.60 -27.06
CA GLU A 220 13.81 5.60 -26.24
C GLU A 220 15.27 5.23 -25.97
N LEU A 221 15.54 3.95 -25.66
CA LEU A 221 16.91 3.45 -25.54
C LEU A 221 17.71 3.68 -26.83
N GLY A 222 17.15 3.36 -28.00
CA GLY A 222 17.79 3.60 -29.29
C GLY A 222 18.13 5.08 -29.48
N ARG A 223 17.16 5.97 -29.25
CA ARG A 223 17.35 7.43 -29.33
C ARG A 223 18.47 7.92 -28.40
N LEU A 224 18.52 7.41 -27.17
CA LEU A 224 19.54 7.80 -26.19
C LEU A 224 20.93 7.24 -26.52
N LEU A 225 21.01 6.07 -27.16
CA LEU A 225 22.25 5.50 -27.68
C LEU A 225 22.77 6.33 -28.86
N ASP A 226 21.91 6.67 -29.83
CA ASP A 226 22.29 7.47 -31.01
C ASP A 226 22.76 8.88 -30.63
N GLN A 227 22.16 9.47 -29.59
CA GLN A 227 22.58 10.76 -29.03
C GLN A 227 23.85 10.69 -28.17
N GLY A 228 24.37 9.49 -27.88
CA GLY A 228 25.52 9.29 -27.01
C GLY A 228 25.27 9.59 -25.53
N VAL A 229 24.01 9.81 -25.12
CA VAL A 229 23.61 10.03 -23.72
C VAL A 229 23.80 8.75 -22.90
N VAL A 230 23.46 7.61 -23.49
CA VAL A 230 23.72 6.26 -22.94
C VAL A 230 24.73 5.56 -23.84
N ARG A 231 25.54 4.67 -23.28
CA ARG A 231 26.55 3.89 -24.02
C ARG A 231 26.20 2.41 -24.01
N CYS A 232 26.46 1.73 -25.13
CA CYS A 232 26.42 0.27 -25.17
C CYS A 232 27.46 -0.28 -24.19
N HIS A 233 27.05 -1.27 -23.38
CA HIS A 233 27.88 -1.88 -22.35
C HIS A 233 28.40 -3.27 -22.77
N LEU A 234 28.36 -3.57 -24.07
CA LEU A 234 29.03 -4.72 -24.67
C LEU A 234 30.54 -4.63 -24.41
N ARG A 235 31.14 -5.71 -23.92
CA ARG A 235 32.58 -5.80 -23.62
C ARG A 235 33.32 -6.84 -24.43
N GLN A 236 32.64 -7.90 -24.83
CA GLN A 236 33.22 -9.00 -25.57
C GLN A 236 32.20 -9.57 -26.54
N THR A 237 32.65 -9.86 -27.74
CA THR A 237 31.86 -10.61 -28.72
C THR A 237 32.54 -11.96 -28.91
N LEU A 238 31.75 -13.02 -28.78
CA LEU A 238 32.15 -14.40 -29.03
C LEU A 238 31.45 -14.90 -30.29
N ARG A 239 31.96 -15.99 -30.85
CA ARG A 239 31.34 -16.59 -32.04
C ARG A 239 30.06 -17.35 -31.67
N MET A 240 29.05 -17.27 -32.52
CA MET A 240 27.82 -18.05 -32.38
C MET A 240 28.05 -19.48 -32.90
N ASP A 241 28.83 -20.24 -32.13
CA ASP A 241 29.03 -21.68 -32.29
C ASP A 241 29.03 -22.37 -30.91
N GLU A 242 29.20 -23.70 -30.90
CA GLU A 242 29.16 -24.47 -29.65
C GLU A 242 30.23 -24.03 -28.65
N GLU A 243 31.42 -23.67 -29.14
CA GLU A 243 32.54 -23.24 -28.31
C GLU A 243 32.29 -21.86 -27.72
N GLY A 244 31.86 -20.89 -28.52
CA GLY A 244 31.54 -19.54 -28.07
C GLY A 244 30.34 -19.48 -27.12
N VAL A 245 29.32 -20.33 -27.29
CA VAL A 245 28.22 -20.45 -26.32
C VAL A 245 28.72 -21.01 -24.99
N ARG A 246 29.60 -22.02 -25.01
CA ARG A 246 30.18 -22.61 -23.80
C ARG A 246 31.03 -21.58 -23.05
N GLU A 247 31.91 -20.90 -23.76
CA GLU A 247 32.75 -19.83 -23.20
C GLU A 247 31.90 -18.68 -22.64
N ALA A 248 30.83 -18.26 -23.33
CA ALA A 248 29.91 -17.23 -22.82
C ALA A 248 29.28 -17.64 -21.47
N HIS A 249 28.82 -18.89 -21.34
CA HIS A 249 28.26 -19.40 -20.08
C HIS A 249 29.31 -19.52 -18.97
N GLU A 250 30.54 -19.91 -19.28
CA GLU A 250 31.64 -19.96 -18.30
C GLU A 250 31.98 -18.56 -17.78
N ILE A 251 32.08 -17.58 -18.68
CA ILE A 251 32.33 -16.17 -18.33
C ILE A 251 31.21 -15.65 -17.42
N ILE A 252 29.93 -15.87 -17.78
CA ILE A 252 28.76 -15.44 -17.00
C ILE A 252 28.69 -16.17 -15.64
N GLY A 253 28.92 -17.48 -15.64
CA GLY A 253 28.87 -18.33 -14.45
C GLY A 253 29.97 -18.00 -13.44
N GLY A 254 31.10 -17.44 -13.88
CA GLY A 254 32.21 -17.01 -13.02
C GLY A 254 31.91 -15.79 -12.14
N GLY A 255 30.76 -15.12 -12.31
CA GLY A 255 30.27 -14.05 -11.40
C GLY A 255 31.08 -12.75 -11.39
N LYS A 256 32.08 -12.60 -12.26
CA LYS A 256 32.99 -11.44 -12.34
C LYS A 256 32.81 -10.59 -13.60
N VAL A 257 31.75 -10.83 -14.36
CA VAL A 257 31.51 -10.11 -15.62
C VAL A 257 31.19 -8.65 -15.36
N VAL A 258 31.95 -7.77 -16.00
CA VAL A 258 31.63 -6.34 -16.12
C VAL A 258 31.01 -6.13 -17.49
N GLY A 259 29.77 -5.62 -17.56
CA GLY A 259 29.07 -5.38 -18.83
C GLY A 259 28.41 -6.63 -19.42
N LYS A 260 28.33 -6.73 -20.75
CA LYS A 260 27.70 -7.84 -21.49
C LYS A 260 28.65 -8.51 -22.47
N VAL A 261 28.43 -9.82 -22.67
CA VAL A 261 29.02 -10.62 -23.73
C VAL A 261 27.93 -10.84 -24.80
N ALA A 262 28.26 -10.67 -26.07
CA ALA A 262 27.37 -10.99 -27.19
C ALA A 262 27.92 -12.16 -28.01
N LEU A 263 27.03 -12.84 -28.73
CA LEU A 263 27.38 -13.86 -29.70
C LEU A 263 27.08 -13.31 -31.11
N GLU A 264 28.02 -13.48 -32.03
CA GLU A 264 27.93 -13.02 -33.42
C GLU A 264 28.19 -14.18 -34.39
N LEU A 265 27.40 -14.26 -35.47
CA LEU A 265 27.44 -15.33 -36.48
C LEU A 265 28.74 -15.31 -37.31
#